data_AF-A0A838NVV8-F1
#
_entry.id   AF-A0A838NVV8-F1
#
_cell.length_a   1.000
_cell.length_b   1.000
_cell.length_c   1.000
_cell.angle_alpha   90.00
_cell.angle_beta   90.00
_cell.angle_gamma   90.00
#
_symmetry.space_group_name_H-M   'P 1'
#
loop_
_entity.id
_entity.type
_entity.pdbx_description
1 polymer ?
#
loop_
_entity_poly.entity_id
_entity_poly.type
_entity_poly.pdbx_seq_one_letter_code
_entity_poly.pdbx_strand_id
1 'polypeptide(L)'
;MNAAAYTSKGASRDSVELPAELFDGTINMPVMHQAVKAYLANQRQGNAATKTRGFVIGGNQKPWKQKGTGRARQGSIRAPQWVGGGTVFGPTPRSYAQYVPRKVRALARKSAFNARARENAVIVIDAFDYDAPKTSQLLALLGVLGVADKKVLILTDGVNHNVYMSGRNLPRTHVMPYSDVSTYHLLWSDVVVIEASALGAAVNEQETGETGEDVEGERPARKASVKKAVKASAAKKTGRKTVAKKTVAKKSAAKKSAMKKGATKKSTAKKSAAKKTKRSAPKKGKK
;
A
#
# COMPACT_ATOMS: atom_id res chain seq x y z
N MET A 1 -15.44 12.07 25.18
CA MET A 1 -13.99 12.06 25.55
C MET A 1 -13.39 13.35 25.03
N ASN A 2 -12.49 13.98 25.79
CA ASN A 2 -11.92 15.27 25.39
C ASN A 2 -10.47 15.07 24.95
N ALA A 3 -10.05 15.81 23.92
CA ALA A 3 -8.66 15.83 23.45
C ALA A 3 -8.06 17.22 23.62
N ALA A 4 -6.75 17.28 23.86
CA ALA A 4 -6.02 18.53 23.84
C ALA A 4 -6.04 19.11 22.42
N ALA A 5 -6.39 20.39 22.31
CA ALA A 5 -6.45 21.10 21.04
C ALA A 5 -5.37 22.18 20.96
N TYR A 6 -4.81 22.36 19.78
CA TYR A 6 -3.78 23.37 19.53
C TYR A 6 -4.07 24.11 18.23
N THR A 7 -3.62 25.36 18.18
CA THR A 7 -3.59 26.13 16.92
C THR A 7 -2.56 25.57 15.95
N SER A 8 -2.61 26.02 14.69
CA SER A 8 -1.63 25.66 13.65
C SER A 8 -0.17 26.00 14.02
N LYS A 9 0.02 26.95 14.96
CA LYS A 9 1.34 27.36 15.50
C LYS A 9 1.73 26.66 16.80
N GLY A 10 0.87 25.80 17.36
CA GLY A 10 1.12 25.05 18.59
C GLY A 10 0.72 25.76 19.88
N ALA A 11 0.04 26.91 19.82
CA ALA A 11 -0.56 27.51 21.02
C ALA A 11 -1.75 26.66 21.50
N SER A 12 -1.85 26.43 22.82
CA SER A 12 -2.92 25.63 23.43
C SER A 12 -4.29 26.28 23.23
N ARG A 13 -5.31 25.47 23.00
CA ARG A 13 -6.73 25.84 22.97
C ARG A 13 -7.50 25.06 24.03
N ASP A 14 -8.75 25.44 24.20
CA ASP A 14 -9.72 24.67 24.97
C ASP A 14 -9.86 23.26 24.40
N SER A 15 -10.00 22.27 25.28
CA SER A 15 -10.13 20.88 24.87
C SER A 15 -11.33 20.68 23.96
N VAL A 16 -11.16 19.96 22.86
CA VAL A 16 -12.24 19.66 21.92
C VAL A 16 -12.91 18.33 22.29
N GLU A 17 -14.24 18.33 22.28
CA GLU A 17 -15.01 17.11 22.45
C GLU A 17 -14.90 16.24 21.20
N LEU A 18 -14.45 15.00 21.39
CA LEU A 18 -14.32 14.04 20.30
C LEU A 18 -15.69 13.43 19.92
N PRO A 19 -15.97 13.20 18.62
CA PRO A 19 -17.25 12.63 18.18
C PRO A 19 -17.54 11.27 18.84
N ALA A 20 -18.68 11.18 19.53
CA ALA A 20 -19.07 9.97 20.29
C ALA A 20 -19.21 8.70 19.42
N GLU A 21 -19.56 8.85 18.15
CA GLU A 21 -19.68 7.71 17.22
C GLU A 21 -18.35 7.00 16.97
N LEU A 22 -17.25 7.77 16.92
CA LEU A 22 -15.89 7.28 16.72
C LEU A 22 -15.22 6.94 18.06
N PHE A 23 -15.46 7.76 19.08
CA PHE A 23 -14.79 7.70 20.37
C PHE A 23 -15.73 7.25 21.51
N ASP A 24 -16.28 6.05 21.37
CA ASP A 24 -17.15 5.42 22.39
C ASP A 24 -16.34 4.69 23.49
N GLY A 25 -15.02 4.70 23.38
CA GLY A 25 -14.12 4.00 24.29
C GLY A 25 -14.12 2.48 24.16
N THR A 26 -14.86 1.85 23.25
CA THR A 26 -14.86 0.38 23.12
C THR A 26 -13.59 -0.12 22.40
N ILE A 27 -12.89 -1.07 23.00
CA ILE A 27 -11.64 -1.62 22.46
C ILE A 27 -11.76 -3.14 22.28
N ASN A 28 -11.61 -3.61 21.05
CA ASN A 28 -11.58 -5.02 20.71
C ASN A 28 -10.17 -5.44 20.25
N MET A 29 -9.38 -5.99 21.18
CA MET A 29 -7.99 -6.39 20.90
C MET A 29 -7.86 -7.50 19.85
N PRO A 30 -8.67 -8.59 19.87
CA PRO A 30 -8.59 -9.64 18.84
C PRO A 30 -8.80 -9.10 17.42
N VAL A 31 -9.77 -8.20 17.23
CA VAL A 31 -10.08 -7.60 15.93
C VAL A 31 -8.95 -6.68 15.45
N MET A 32 -8.36 -5.90 16.36
CA MET A 32 -7.18 -5.09 16.05
C MET A 32 -6.00 -5.95 15.61
N HIS A 33 -5.70 -7.02 16.36
CA HIS A 33 -4.62 -7.96 16.02
C HIS A 33 -4.84 -8.63 14.66
N GLN A 34 -6.06 -9.08 14.37
CA GLN A 34 -6.40 -9.68 13.07
C GLN A 34 -6.19 -8.69 11.92
N ALA A 35 -6.62 -7.44 12.08
CA ALA A 35 -6.45 -6.40 11.07
C ALA A 35 -4.97 -6.09 10.81
N VAL A 36 -4.16 -5.99 11.87
CA VAL A 36 -2.70 -5.78 11.76
C VAL A 36 -2.01 -6.95 11.07
N LYS A 37 -2.34 -8.19 11.46
CA LYS A 37 -1.77 -9.39 10.85
C LYS A 37 -2.09 -9.47 9.37
N ALA A 38 -3.33 -9.16 8.99
CA ALA A 38 -3.75 -9.11 7.59
C ALA A 38 -3.01 -8.01 6.82
N TYR A 39 -2.88 -6.81 7.41
CA TYR A 39 -2.11 -5.71 6.81
C TYR A 39 -0.66 -6.13 6.53
N LEU A 40 0.05 -6.67 7.53
CA LEU A 40 1.43 -7.11 7.39
C LEU A 40 1.59 -8.28 6.40
N ALA A 41 0.63 -9.21 6.36
CA ALA A 41 0.64 -10.30 5.40
C ALA A 41 0.47 -9.79 3.96
N ASN A 42 -0.39 -8.80 3.74
CA ASN A 42 -0.66 -8.20 2.44
C ASN A 42 0.52 -7.41 1.85
N GLN A 43 1.43 -6.92 2.70
CA GLN A 43 2.67 -6.24 2.25
C GLN A 43 3.74 -7.20 1.70
N ARG A 44 3.56 -8.52 1.82
CA ARG A 44 4.54 -9.52 1.37
C ARG A 44 4.33 -9.86 -0.10
N GLN A 45 5.40 -9.77 -0.89
CA GLN A 45 5.37 -10.06 -2.34
C GLN A 45 5.36 -11.56 -2.67
N GLY A 46 6.10 -12.38 -1.92
CA GLY A 46 6.13 -13.83 -2.12
C GLY A 46 6.91 -14.33 -3.34
N ASN A 47 7.99 -13.65 -3.72
CA ASN A 47 8.80 -13.95 -4.91
C ASN A 47 9.86 -15.07 -4.72
N ALA A 48 9.74 -15.89 -3.69
CA ALA A 48 10.69 -16.96 -3.42
C ALA A 48 10.38 -18.20 -4.28
N ALA A 49 11.37 -18.72 -4.99
CA ALA A 49 11.23 -19.91 -5.84
C ALA A 49 12.48 -20.79 -5.80
N THR A 50 12.30 -22.11 -5.87
CA THR A 50 13.39 -23.08 -6.08
C THR A 50 13.12 -23.96 -7.29
N LYS A 51 14.18 -24.55 -7.84
CA LYS A 51 14.08 -25.52 -8.93
C LYS A 51 13.80 -26.89 -8.33
N THR A 52 12.58 -27.40 -8.53
CA THR A 52 12.29 -28.82 -8.29
C THR A 52 13.01 -29.70 -9.31
N ARG A 53 13.04 -31.02 -9.10
CA ARG A 53 13.65 -31.99 -10.02
C ARG A 53 13.24 -31.79 -11.49
N GLY A 54 12.01 -31.34 -11.76
CA GLY A 54 11.51 -31.10 -13.11
C GLY A 54 12.07 -29.83 -13.79
N PHE A 55 12.52 -28.85 -13.01
CA PHE A 55 13.04 -27.57 -13.50
C PHE A 55 14.57 -27.51 -13.57
N VAL A 56 15.27 -28.49 -12.99
CA VAL A 56 16.73 -28.60 -13.10
C VAL A 56 17.12 -29.08 -14.51
N ILE A 57 18.13 -28.46 -15.13
CA ILE A 57 18.58 -28.78 -16.49
C ILE A 57 19.43 -30.07 -16.50
N GLY A 58 19.31 -30.90 -17.54
CA GLY A 58 20.07 -32.15 -17.78
C GLY A 58 19.70 -33.36 -16.91
N GLY A 59 19.59 -34.60 -17.43
CA GLY A 59 19.20 -35.78 -16.61
C GLY A 59 17.98 -36.55 -17.09
N ASN A 60 17.90 -36.80 -18.40
CA ASN A 60 16.86 -37.62 -19.04
C ASN A 60 17.30 -39.09 -19.26
N GLN A 61 18.57 -39.41 -19.04
CA GLN A 61 19.10 -40.77 -19.15
C GLN A 61 19.42 -41.32 -17.77
N LYS A 62 19.13 -42.60 -17.58
CA LYS A 62 19.50 -43.33 -16.37
C LYS A 62 21.04 -43.39 -16.26
N PRO A 63 21.63 -43.01 -15.10
CA PRO A 63 23.09 -42.96 -14.97
C PRO A 63 23.80 -44.32 -15.18
N TRP A 64 23.17 -45.42 -14.78
CA TRP A 64 23.68 -46.79 -14.97
C TRP A 64 22.57 -47.83 -15.00
N LYS A 65 22.91 -49.07 -15.40
CA LYS A 65 21.99 -50.22 -15.46
C LYS A 65 21.35 -50.52 -14.08
N GLN A 66 20.17 -51.13 -14.06
CA GLN A 66 19.42 -51.39 -12.81
C GLN A 66 20.11 -52.37 -11.84
N LYS A 67 20.93 -53.27 -12.38
CA LYS A 67 21.68 -54.32 -11.66
C LYS A 67 23.04 -54.53 -12.34
N GLY A 68 23.96 -55.22 -11.68
CA GLY A 68 25.25 -55.65 -12.23
C GLY A 68 26.42 -54.66 -12.09
N THR A 69 26.24 -53.53 -11.39
CA THR A 69 27.28 -52.49 -11.23
C THR A 69 27.85 -52.36 -9.82
N GLY A 70 27.32 -53.07 -8.82
CA GLY A 70 27.71 -52.95 -7.41
C GLY A 70 27.35 -51.60 -6.75
N ARG A 71 26.73 -50.67 -7.48
CA ARG A 71 26.34 -49.33 -6.99
C ARG A 71 24.88 -49.30 -6.54
N ALA A 72 24.52 -48.34 -5.68
CA ALA A 72 23.13 -48.04 -5.34
C ALA A 72 22.30 -47.74 -6.61
N ARG A 73 21.01 -48.08 -6.61
CA ARG A 73 20.14 -47.85 -7.78
C ARG A 73 19.81 -46.37 -7.92
N GLN A 74 19.91 -45.84 -9.14
CA GLN A 74 19.64 -44.43 -9.44
C GLN A 74 18.80 -44.26 -10.69
N GLY A 75 17.85 -43.33 -10.63
CA GLY A 75 16.92 -43.04 -11.74
C GLY A 75 17.35 -41.84 -12.59
N SER A 76 17.91 -40.80 -11.98
CA SER A 76 18.36 -39.58 -12.65
C SER A 76 19.41 -38.87 -11.80
N ILE A 77 20.30 -38.12 -12.45
CA ILE A 77 21.27 -37.23 -11.78
C ILE A 77 20.62 -35.99 -11.14
N ARG A 78 19.37 -35.67 -11.48
CA ARG A 78 18.62 -34.53 -10.93
C ARG A 78 18.02 -34.79 -9.55
N ALA A 79 18.15 -36.00 -9.03
CA ALA A 79 17.46 -36.37 -7.80
C ALA A 79 18.07 -35.62 -6.58
N PRO A 80 17.28 -35.33 -5.53
CA PRO A 80 17.66 -34.39 -4.47
C PRO A 80 18.91 -34.78 -3.67
N GLN A 81 19.20 -36.08 -3.57
CA GLN A 81 20.38 -36.59 -2.89
C GLN A 81 21.69 -36.33 -3.67
N TRP A 82 21.61 -35.94 -4.94
CA TRP A 82 22.78 -35.62 -5.76
C TRP A 82 23.18 -34.16 -5.60
N VAL A 83 24.48 -33.88 -5.69
CA VAL A 83 25.01 -32.51 -5.76
C VAL A 83 24.48 -31.84 -7.03
N GLY A 84 23.84 -30.68 -6.87
CA GLY A 84 23.18 -29.97 -7.97
C GLY A 84 21.82 -30.55 -8.37
N GLY A 85 21.28 -31.50 -7.59
CA GLY A 85 19.93 -32.03 -7.74
C GLY A 85 18.85 -30.99 -7.40
N GLY A 86 17.59 -31.34 -7.69
CA GLY A 86 16.45 -30.47 -7.40
C GLY A 86 16.09 -30.42 -5.91
N THR A 87 15.59 -29.28 -5.45
CA THR A 87 15.12 -29.08 -4.07
C THR A 87 13.73 -29.72 -3.88
N VAL A 88 13.54 -30.45 -2.77
CA VAL A 88 12.23 -31.00 -2.36
C VAL A 88 11.59 -30.05 -1.36
N PHE A 89 10.29 -29.77 -1.54
CA PHE A 89 9.50 -28.89 -0.66
C PHE A 89 10.14 -27.51 -0.40
N GLY A 90 10.89 -26.99 -1.37
CA GLY A 90 11.40 -25.63 -1.31
C GLY A 90 10.28 -24.58 -1.50
N PRO A 91 10.58 -23.29 -1.26
CA PRO A 91 9.61 -22.23 -1.43
C PRO A 91 9.13 -22.13 -2.88
N THR A 92 7.84 -21.86 -3.03
CA THR A 92 7.17 -21.60 -4.30
C THR A 92 6.52 -20.21 -4.24
N PRO A 93 6.46 -19.47 -5.37
CA PRO A 93 5.78 -18.19 -5.40
C PRO A 93 4.32 -18.35 -4.98
N ARG A 94 3.88 -17.53 -4.02
CA ARG A 94 2.53 -17.61 -3.43
C ARG A 94 2.03 -16.24 -3.02
N SER A 95 0.71 -16.09 -3.00
CA SER A 95 0.08 -14.95 -2.36
C SER A 95 0.04 -15.14 -0.84
N TYR A 96 0.32 -14.06 -0.10
CA TYR A 96 0.12 -13.98 1.35
C TYR A 96 -1.14 -13.18 1.70
N ALA A 97 -1.92 -12.77 0.71
CA ALA A 97 -3.07 -11.90 0.91
C ALA A 97 -4.12 -12.52 1.85
N GLN A 98 -4.56 -11.76 2.84
CA GLN A 98 -5.62 -12.12 3.78
C GLN A 98 -6.76 -11.11 3.65
N TYR A 99 -7.96 -11.62 3.39
CA TYR A 99 -9.17 -10.82 3.30
C TYR A 99 -9.78 -10.60 4.70
N VAL A 100 -10.17 -9.37 4.99
CA VAL A 100 -10.90 -9.00 6.22
C VAL A 100 -12.19 -8.27 5.86
N PRO A 101 -13.35 -8.68 6.39
CA PRO A 101 -14.62 -8.01 6.12
C PRO A 101 -14.59 -6.52 6.43
N ARG A 102 -15.33 -5.72 5.66
CA ARG A 102 -15.32 -4.25 5.79
C ARG A 102 -15.71 -3.77 7.20
N LYS A 103 -16.75 -4.38 7.80
CA LYS A 103 -17.20 -4.05 9.16
C LYS A 103 -16.13 -4.34 10.21
N VAL A 104 -15.39 -5.44 10.06
CA VAL A 104 -14.30 -5.81 10.98
C VAL A 104 -13.13 -4.83 10.85
N ARG A 105 -12.80 -4.39 9.63
CA ARG A 105 -11.78 -3.34 9.41
C ARG A 105 -12.18 -2.00 10.05
N ALA A 106 -13.43 -1.59 9.89
CA ALA A 106 -13.94 -0.37 10.50
C ALA A 106 -13.91 -0.45 12.03
N LEU A 107 -14.34 -1.58 12.60
CA LEU A 107 -14.28 -1.84 14.04
C LEU A 107 -12.84 -1.82 14.57
N ALA A 108 -11.89 -2.45 13.86
CA ALA A 108 -10.48 -2.44 14.24
C ALA A 108 -9.90 -1.02 14.27
N ARG A 109 -10.21 -0.21 13.25
CA ARG A 109 -9.78 1.20 13.19
C ARG A 109 -10.39 2.02 14.31
N LYS A 110 -11.69 1.86 14.57
CA LYS A 110 -12.39 2.51 15.70
C LYS A 110 -11.77 2.14 17.04
N SER A 111 -11.54 0.86 17.30
CA SER A 111 -10.88 0.40 18.52
C SER A 111 -9.46 0.93 18.68
N ALA A 112 -8.71 1.11 17.60
CA ALA A 112 -7.37 1.69 17.66
C ALA A 112 -7.39 3.19 17.99
N PHE A 113 -8.33 3.96 17.44
CA PHE A 113 -8.55 5.35 17.84
C PHE A 113 -8.95 5.46 19.32
N ASN A 114 -9.87 4.61 19.77
CA ASN A 114 -10.25 4.53 21.18
C ASN A 114 -9.06 4.19 22.10
N ALA A 115 -8.17 3.29 21.67
CA ALA A 115 -6.96 2.97 22.43
C ALA A 115 -6.07 4.20 22.62
N ARG A 116 -5.79 4.95 21.54
CA ARG A 116 -5.01 6.19 21.61
C ARG A 116 -5.70 7.29 22.40
N ALA A 117 -7.02 7.40 22.30
CA ALA A 117 -7.79 8.36 23.07
C ALA A 117 -7.75 8.05 24.58
N ARG A 118 -7.87 6.77 24.98
CA ARG A 118 -7.74 6.36 26.38
C ARG A 118 -6.35 6.64 26.97
N GLU A 119 -5.32 6.63 26.14
CA GLU A 119 -3.94 6.94 26.52
C GLU A 119 -3.65 8.46 26.53
N ASN A 120 -4.65 9.31 26.28
CA ASN A 120 -4.50 10.76 26.07
C ASN A 120 -3.47 11.09 24.97
N ALA A 121 -3.34 10.20 23.98
CA ALA A 121 -2.35 10.29 22.91
C ALA A 121 -2.96 10.81 21.59
N VAL A 122 -4.15 11.39 21.65
CA VAL A 122 -4.83 12.05 20.54
C VAL A 122 -4.77 13.56 20.76
N ILE A 123 -4.20 14.26 19.80
CA ILE A 123 -4.08 15.72 19.78
C ILE A 123 -4.88 16.23 18.59
N VAL A 124 -5.71 17.24 18.81
CA VAL A 124 -6.43 17.93 17.73
C VAL A 124 -5.65 19.19 17.39
N ILE A 125 -5.47 19.45 16.10
CA ILE A 125 -4.84 20.67 15.60
C ILE A 125 -5.74 21.34 14.58
N ASP A 126 -5.65 22.66 14.49
CA ASP A 126 -6.26 23.39 13.37
C ASP A 126 -5.69 22.99 12.02
N ALA A 127 -6.36 23.45 10.97
CA ALA A 127 -5.90 23.28 9.61
C ALA A 127 -4.44 23.74 9.43
N PHE A 128 -3.65 22.89 8.77
CA PHE A 128 -2.26 23.19 8.47
C PHE A 128 -2.19 24.13 7.26
N ASP A 129 -1.97 25.41 7.53
CA ASP A 129 -1.80 26.43 6.49
C ASP A 129 -0.30 26.64 6.18
N TYR A 130 0.25 25.78 5.33
CA TYR A 130 1.66 25.84 4.91
C TYR A 130 1.74 26.31 3.46
N ASP A 131 2.24 27.53 3.23
CA ASP A 131 2.47 28.07 1.88
C ASP A 131 3.53 27.28 1.10
N ALA A 132 4.57 26.81 1.81
CA ALA A 132 5.71 26.11 1.23
C ALA A 132 6.12 24.90 2.07
N PRO A 133 6.61 23.81 1.45
CA PRO A 133 7.07 22.63 2.19
C PRO A 133 8.38 22.93 2.93
N LYS A 134 8.31 23.07 4.26
CA LYS A 134 9.45 23.31 5.16
C LYS A 134 9.45 22.32 6.33
N THR A 135 10.46 21.45 6.36
CA THR A 135 10.64 20.45 7.43
C THR A 135 10.90 21.10 8.80
N SER A 136 11.59 22.24 8.84
CA SER A 136 11.89 22.97 10.07
C SER A 136 10.64 23.49 10.76
N GLN A 137 9.65 23.95 10.00
CA GLN A 137 8.38 24.44 10.53
C GLN A 137 7.59 23.31 11.21
N LEU A 138 7.53 22.14 10.57
CA LEU A 138 6.87 20.98 11.15
C LEU A 138 7.62 20.45 12.39
N LEU A 139 8.96 20.42 12.35
CA LEU A 139 9.77 20.01 13.49
C LEU A 139 9.60 20.95 14.69
N ALA A 140 9.54 22.27 14.45
CA ALA A 140 9.27 23.26 15.49
C ALA A 140 7.89 23.03 16.13
N LEU A 141 6.85 22.79 15.31
CA LEU A 141 5.51 22.46 15.81
C LEU A 141 5.51 21.18 16.67
N LEU A 142 6.16 20.12 16.22
CA LEU A 142 6.27 18.87 16.99
C LEU A 142 7.06 19.07 18.30
N GLY A 143 8.02 20.00 18.32
CA GLY A 143 8.75 20.42 19.51
C GLY A 143 7.86 21.14 20.52
N VAL A 144 7.06 22.11 20.06
CA VAL A 144 6.08 22.83 20.89
C VAL A 144 5.05 21.89 21.49
N LEU A 145 4.58 20.91 20.72
CA LEU A 145 3.65 19.88 21.17
C LEU A 145 4.29 18.87 22.14
N GLY A 146 5.61 18.87 22.33
CA GLY A 146 6.32 17.94 23.21
C GLY A 146 6.33 16.49 22.69
N VAL A 147 6.20 16.28 21.38
CA VAL A 147 6.07 14.96 20.75
C VAL A 147 7.20 14.65 19.76
N ALA A 148 8.17 15.53 19.61
CA ALA A 148 9.29 15.37 18.67
C ALA A 148 10.07 14.05 18.85
N ASP A 149 10.18 13.56 20.09
CA ASP A 149 10.88 12.31 20.39
C ASP A 149 10.02 11.05 20.21
N LYS A 150 8.72 11.18 19.98
CA LYS A 150 7.78 10.05 19.88
C LYS A 150 7.49 9.71 18.42
N LYS A 151 6.88 8.55 18.16
CA LYS A 151 6.32 8.25 16.83
C LYS A 151 5.02 9.00 16.65
N VAL A 152 4.99 9.91 15.67
CA VAL A 152 3.84 10.78 15.42
C VAL A 152 3.16 10.39 14.12
N LEU A 153 1.84 10.23 14.17
CA LEU A 153 1.00 10.12 12.99
C LEU A 153 0.20 11.41 12.85
N ILE A 154 0.39 12.13 11.75
CA ILE A 154 -0.36 13.34 11.41
C ILE A 154 -1.42 12.97 10.39
N LEU A 155 -2.68 13.22 10.74
CA LEU A 155 -3.86 12.98 9.92
C LEU A 155 -4.42 14.32 9.41
N THR A 156 -4.30 14.56 8.12
CA THR A 156 -4.80 15.77 7.45
C THR A 156 -6.21 15.57 6.92
N ASP A 157 -6.95 16.66 6.73
CA ASP A 157 -8.17 16.66 5.95
C ASP A 157 -7.83 16.59 4.46
N GLY A 158 -8.11 15.43 3.86
CA GLY A 158 -7.70 15.14 2.49
C GLY A 158 -6.18 15.15 2.28
N VAL A 159 -5.79 15.41 1.04
CA VAL A 159 -4.39 15.33 0.58
C VAL A 159 -3.74 16.72 0.68
N ASN A 160 -2.99 16.97 1.75
CA ASN A 160 -2.20 18.19 1.88
C ASN A 160 -0.73 17.94 1.49
N HIS A 161 -0.35 18.36 0.28
CA HIS A 161 0.96 18.10 -0.28
C HIS A 161 2.11 18.77 0.49
N ASN A 162 1.90 20.01 0.93
CA ASN A 162 2.94 20.79 1.61
C ASN A 162 3.28 20.19 2.97
N VAL A 163 2.26 19.76 3.73
CA VAL A 163 2.44 19.06 5.01
C VAL A 163 3.11 17.70 4.81
N TYR A 164 2.66 16.93 3.80
CA TYR A 164 3.26 15.63 3.49
C TYR A 164 4.75 15.76 3.15
N MET A 165 5.13 16.71 2.30
CA MET A 165 6.53 16.93 1.93
C MET A 165 7.37 17.42 3.11
N SER A 166 6.81 18.26 3.99
CA SER A 166 7.46 18.70 5.23
C SER A 166 7.69 17.55 6.23
N GLY A 167 6.81 16.55 6.26
CA GLY A 167 6.91 15.41 7.19
C GLY A 167 7.68 14.20 6.68
N ARG A 168 7.72 13.96 5.37
CA ARG A 168 8.28 12.73 4.78
C ARG A 168 9.74 12.45 5.16
N ASN A 169 10.54 13.48 5.40
CA ASN A 169 11.95 13.34 5.76
C ASN A 169 12.17 13.01 7.26
N LEU A 170 11.16 13.19 8.11
CA LEU A 170 11.28 12.97 9.54
C LEU A 170 11.12 11.47 9.85
N PRO A 171 12.09 10.82 10.50
CA PRO A 171 12.11 9.35 10.64
C PRO A 171 11.01 8.80 11.56
N ARG A 172 10.51 9.63 12.49
CA ARG A 172 9.49 9.24 13.47
C ARG A 172 8.10 9.78 13.12
N THR A 173 7.93 10.43 11.97
CA THR A 173 6.67 11.09 11.62
C THR A 173 6.11 10.49 10.33
N HIS A 174 4.83 10.10 10.36
CA HIS A 174 4.08 9.77 9.16
C HIS A 174 2.95 10.76 8.97
N VAL A 175 2.86 11.35 7.78
CA VAL A 175 1.74 12.20 7.37
C VAL A 175 0.89 11.42 6.38
N MET A 176 -0.41 11.35 6.62
CA MET A 176 -1.37 10.76 5.67
C MET A 176 -2.74 11.42 5.80
N PRO A 177 -3.58 11.35 4.75
CA PRO A 177 -4.98 11.75 4.85
C PRO A 177 -5.73 10.90 5.88
N TYR A 178 -6.68 11.52 6.58
CA TYR A 178 -7.55 10.81 7.53
C TYR A 178 -8.31 9.65 6.87
N SER A 179 -8.68 9.76 5.60
CA SER A 179 -9.39 8.73 4.84
C SER A 179 -8.61 7.41 4.70
N ASP A 180 -7.28 7.50 4.62
CA ASP A 180 -6.40 6.40 4.22
C ASP A 180 -5.81 5.67 5.42
N VAL A 181 -6.08 6.15 6.63
CA VAL A 181 -5.51 5.61 7.85
C VAL A 181 -5.97 4.16 8.08
N SER A 182 -4.98 3.30 8.31
CA SER A 182 -5.16 1.90 8.69
C SER A 182 -4.98 1.71 10.18
N THR A 183 -5.59 0.65 10.74
CA THR A 183 -5.35 0.21 12.12
C THR A 183 -3.86 0.05 12.44
N TYR A 184 -3.06 -0.39 11.46
CA TYR A 184 -1.62 -0.52 11.61
C TYR A 184 -0.92 0.82 11.91
N HIS A 185 -1.28 1.88 11.19
CA HIS A 185 -0.64 3.18 11.35
C HIS A 185 -0.94 3.79 12.73
N LEU A 186 -2.19 3.67 13.20
CA LEU A 186 -2.60 4.13 14.53
C LEU A 186 -1.86 3.41 15.66
N LEU A 187 -1.64 2.10 15.52
CA LEU A 187 -0.93 1.31 16.52
C LEU A 187 0.60 1.45 16.41
N TRP A 188 1.11 1.84 15.24
CA TRP A 188 2.54 2.14 15.06
C TRP A 188 2.94 3.46 15.73
N SER A 189 2.08 4.47 15.69
CA SER A 189 2.32 5.78 16.29
C SER A 189 2.05 5.79 17.79
N ASP A 190 2.88 6.48 18.55
CA ASP A 190 2.66 6.74 19.97
C ASP A 190 1.67 7.88 20.16
N VAL A 191 1.71 8.91 19.30
CA VAL A 191 0.81 10.07 19.32
C VAL A 191 0.16 10.26 17.96
N VAL A 192 -1.14 10.54 17.94
CA VAL A 192 -1.92 10.83 16.73
C VAL A 192 -2.35 12.29 16.77
N VAL A 193 -1.88 13.08 15.82
CA VAL A 193 -2.29 14.47 15.59
C VAL A 193 -3.33 14.48 14.49
N ILE A 194 -4.52 15.00 14.76
CA ILE A 194 -5.65 15.00 13.83
C ILE A 194 -6.06 16.44 13.55
N GLU A 195 -6.17 16.78 12.28
CA GLU A 195 -6.75 18.07 11.87
C GLU A 195 -8.23 18.14 12.27
N ALA A 196 -8.65 19.26 12.85
CA ALA A 196 -10.02 19.43 13.35
C ALA A 196 -11.07 19.31 12.23
N SER A 197 -10.75 19.85 11.04
CA SER A 197 -11.52 19.72 9.80
C SER A 197 -11.79 18.25 9.44
N ALA A 198 -10.81 17.37 9.62
CA ALA A 198 -10.93 15.94 9.32
C ALA A 198 -11.91 15.20 10.25
N LEU A 199 -12.14 15.71 11.47
CA LEU A 199 -13.13 15.15 12.40
C LEU A 199 -14.55 15.69 12.14
N GLY A 200 -14.72 16.66 11.24
CA GLY A 200 -15.98 17.38 11.05
C GLY A 200 -16.38 18.21 12.28
N ALA A 201 -15.45 18.42 13.22
CA ALA A 201 -15.64 19.31 14.35
C ALA A 201 -15.44 20.74 13.82
N ALA A 202 -16.51 21.53 13.78
CA ALA A 202 -16.38 22.96 13.57
C ALA A 202 -15.46 23.51 14.67
N VAL A 203 -14.32 24.05 14.26
CA VAL A 203 -13.47 24.84 15.15
C VAL A 203 -14.27 26.09 15.45
N ASN A 204 -14.81 26.20 16.66
CA ASN A 204 -15.43 27.43 17.11
C ASN A 204 -14.31 28.49 17.19
N GLU A 205 -14.26 29.38 16.21
CA GLU A 205 -13.52 30.64 16.33
C GLU A 205 -14.15 31.42 17.48
N GLN A 206 -13.48 31.45 18.63
CA GLN A 206 -13.75 32.42 19.69
C GLN A 206 -12.60 33.41 19.65
N GLU A 207 -12.84 34.52 18.97
CA GLU A 207 -12.04 35.75 19.12
C GLU A 207 -12.20 36.22 20.57
N THR A 208 -11.11 36.18 21.34
CA THR A 208 -11.03 36.92 22.60
C THR A 208 -10.39 38.26 22.28
N GLY A 209 -11.23 39.27 22.13
CA GLY A 209 -10.86 40.67 21.89
C GLY A 209 -12.02 41.58 22.32
N GLU A 210 -11.75 42.42 23.31
CA GLU A 210 -12.66 43.21 24.13
C GLU A 210 -13.58 44.21 23.40
N THR A 211 -14.82 44.26 23.91
CA THR A 211 -15.65 45.44 24.24
C THR A 211 -15.70 46.64 23.28
N GLY A 212 -16.89 46.85 22.69
CA GLY A 212 -17.34 48.12 22.12
C GLY A 212 -18.78 48.01 21.61
N GLU A 213 -19.70 48.67 22.30
CA GLU A 213 -21.16 48.70 22.10
C GLU A 213 -21.65 49.27 20.74
N ASP A 214 -22.85 48.81 20.37
CA ASP A 214 -23.89 49.36 19.48
C ASP A 214 -23.62 49.44 17.96
N VAL A 215 -24.51 49.08 17.02
CA VAL A 215 -25.95 49.43 16.86
C VAL A 215 -26.69 48.39 15.97
N GLU A 216 -28.00 48.29 16.20
CA GLU A 216 -29.09 47.51 15.60
C GLU A 216 -29.23 47.38 14.05
N GLY A 217 -29.98 46.34 13.66
CA GLY A 217 -30.77 46.21 12.40
C GLY A 217 -30.05 45.44 11.29
N GLU A 218 -30.56 44.39 10.64
CA GLU A 218 -31.93 44.02 10.31
C GLU A 218 -31.92 42.55 9.80
N ARG A 219 -32.89 41.72 10.20
CA ARG A 219 -33.15 40.41 9.58
C ARG A 219 -34.11 40.59 8.41
N PRO A 220 -33.96 39.78 7.34
CA PRO A 220 -35.17 39.20 6.76
C PRO A 220 -35.11 37.67 6.61
N ALA A 221 -36.14 37.07 7.21
CA ALA A 221 -36.97 35.94 6.80
C ALA A 221 -36.45 34.87 5.83
N ARG A 222 -36.49 33.64 6.33
CA ARG A 222 -36.69 32.39 5.57
C ARG A 222 -38.01 32.41 4.80
N LYS A 223 -38.01 31.98 3.53
CA LYS A 223 -39.11 31.22 2.92
C LYS A 223 -38.55 30.06 2.10
N ALA A 224 -38.98 28.86 2.44
CA ALA A 224 -38.91 27.67 1.61
C ALA A 224 -40.20 27.54 0.79
N SER A 225 -40.08 27.26 -0.51
CA SER A 225 -41.06 26.52 -1.33
C SER A 225 -40.38 26.16 -2.67
N VAL A 226 -39.92 24.91 -2.83
CA VAL A 226 -40.57 23.78 -3.53
C VAL A 226 -40.72 23.95 -5.06
N LYS A 227 -39.85 23.21 -5.77
CA LYS A 227 -40.01 22.45 -7.04
C LYS A 227 -40.95 22.99 -8.14
N LYS A 228 -40.39 23.18 -9.36
CA LYS A 228 -40.60 22.34 -10.57
C LYS A 228 -40.33 23.13 -11.87
N ALA A 229 -39.25 22.81 -12.58
CA ALA A 229 -39.15 22.97 -14.03
C ALA A 229 -38.08 22.02 -14.61
N VAL A 230 -38.56 20.89 -15.10
CA VAL A 230 -37.87 20.01 -16.05
C VAL A 230 -38.32 20.45 -17.44
N LYS A 231 -37.40 20.87 -18.33
CA LYS A 231 -37.33 20.55 -19.78
C LYS A 231 -36.48 21.56 -20.56
N ALA A 232 -35.27 21.14 -20.91
CA ALA A 232 -34.52 21.38 -22.16
C ALA A 232 -33.14 20.76 -21.90
N SER A 233 -32.58 19.82 -22.65
CA SER A 233 -32.60 19.63 -24.10
C SER A 233 -32.18 18.18 -24.40
N ALA A 234 -33.05 17.42 -25.06
CA ALA A 234 -32.68 16.19 -25.75
C ALA A 234 -33.37 16.20 -27.12
N ALA A 235 -32.66 15.63 -28.10
CA ALA A 235 -33.04 15.39 -29.50
C ALA A 235 -32.77 16.51 -30.52
N LYS A 236 -31.67 16.36 -31.27
CA LYS A 236 -31.73 16.25 -32.74
C LYS A 236 -30.46 15.59 -33.30
N LYS A 237 -30.56 14.31 -33.68
CA LYS A 237 -29.86 13.71 -34.84
C LYS A 237 -30.48 12.34 -35.13
N THR A 238 -31.35 12.33 -36.14
CA THR A 238 -31.91 11.14 -36.77
C THR A 238 -31.54 11.13 -38.25
N GLY A 239 -31.23 9.92 -38.74
CA GLY A 239 -31.13 9.53 -40.16
C GLY A 239 -29.70 9.56 -40.72
N ARG A 240 -29.19 8.57 -41.46
CA ARG A 240 -29.75 7.31 -42.00
C ARG A 240 -28.59 6.58 -42.73
N LYS A 241 -28.39 5.27 -42.51
CA LYS A 241 -28.16 4.25 -43.56
C LYS A 241 -27.81 2.87 -42.98
N THR A 242 -28.79 1.97 -43.13
CA THR A 242 -28.69 0.51 -43.18
C THR A 242 -28.20 0.05 -44.56
N VAL A 243 -27.48 -1.09 -44.61
CA VAL A 243 -27.31 -2.16 -45.65
C VAL A 243 -26.01 -2.88 -45.24
N ALA A 244 -25.80 -4.20 -45.14
CA ALA A 244 -26.57 -5.43 -45.25
C ALA A 244 -25.76 -6.54 -44.54
N LYS A 245 -26.44 -7.60 -44.08
CA LYS A 245 -25.86 -8.83 -43.51
C LYS A 245 -26.35 -10.01 -44.38
N LYS A 246 -25.43 -10.82 -44.92
CA LYS A 246 -25.65 -12.14 -45.54
C LYS A 246 -24.41 -12.97 -45.20
N THR A 247 -24.48 -13.88 -44.21
CA THR A 247 -24.46 -15.37 -44.35
C THR A 247 -23.37 -15.87 -45.31
N VAL A 248 -22.51 -16.83 -44.95
CA VAL A 248 -22.79 -18.28 -44.92
C VAL A 248 -21.68 -19.03 -44.15
N ALA A 249 -22.06 -20.15 -43.55
CA ALA A 249 -21.23 -21.11 -42.82
C ALA A 249 -20.52 -22.17 -43.72
N LYS A 250 -19.50 -22.81 -43.13
CA LYS A 250 -19.11 -24.24 -43.26
C LYS A 250 -18.11 -24.66 -44.36
N LYS A 251 -16.95 -25.16 -43.89
CA LYS A 251 -16.08 -26.29 -44.36
C LYS A 251 -14.61 -25.94 -44.09
N SER A 252 -13.67 -26.80 -43.73
CA SER A 252 -13.59 -28.19 -43.24
C SER A 252 -12.09 -28.46 -43.04
N ALA A 253 -11.75 -29.42 -42.18
CA ALA A 253 -10.40 -29.79 -41.80
C ALA A 253 -9.53 -30.41 -42.93
N ALA A 254 -8.22 -30.41 -42.66
CA ALA A 254 -7.19 -31.38 -43.06
C ALA A 254 -6.61 -31.37 -44.50
N LYS A 255 -5.32 -31.02 -44.62
CA LYS A 255 -4.32 -31.90 -45.27
C LYS A 255 -2.89 -31.57 -44.82
N LYS A 256 -2.17 -32.62 -44.42
CA LYS A 256 -0.73 -32.66 -44.12
C LYS A 256 0.09 -32.61 -45.41
N SER A 257 1.36 -32.18 -45.27
CA SER A 257 2.59 -32.89 -45.69
C SER A 257 3.58 -32.18 -46.63
N ALA A 258 4.87 -32.41 -46.32
CA ALA A 258 6.11 -32.26 -47.10
C ALA A 258 6.59 -30.81 -47.40
N MET A 259 7.71 -30.27 -46.88
CA MET A 259 9.10 -30.74 -46.65
C MET A 259 9.88 -31.05 -47.94
N LYS A 260 10.72 -30.12 -48.42
CA LYS A 260 12.21 -30.21 -48.43
C LYS A 260 12.90 -29.10 -49.23
N LYS A 261 14.03 -28.64 -48.64
CA LYS A 261 15.32 -28.19 -49.21
C LYS A 261 15.31 -26.97 -50.16
N GLY A 262 16.16 -25.96 -50.03
CA GLY A 262 17.34 -25.75 -49.19
C GLY A 262 18.40 -25.00 -50.01
N ALA A 263 19.06 -23.98 -49.44
CA ALA A 263 20.43 -23.60 -49.79
C ALA A 263 20.96 -22.48 -48.87
N THR A 264 22.05 -22.82 -48.20
CA THR A 264 22.99 -22.02 -47.40
C THR A 264 23.81 -21.01 -48.20
N LYS A 265 24.23 -19.90 -47.58
CA LYS A 265 25.66 -19.53 -47.41
C LYS A 265 25.91 -18.30 -46.51
N LYS A 266 26.82 -18.51 -45.53
CA LYS A 266 27.95 -17.68 -45.02
C LYS A 266 27.63 -16.28 -44.45
N SER A 267 27.78 -16.04 -43.14
CA SER A 267 28.99 -15.95 -42.28
C SER A 267 29.67 -14.57 -42.29
N THR A 268 29.66 -13.87 -41.15
CA THR A 268 30.79 -13.08 -40.65
C THR A 268 30.71 -12.99 -39.13
N ALA A 269 31.74 -13.54 -38.47
CA ALA A 269 31.98 -13.46 -37.05
C ALA A 269 32.78 -12.18 -36.73
N LYS A 270 32.44 -11.48 -35.63
CA LYS A 270 33.27 -10.43 -35.04
C LYS A 270 33.69 -10.88 -33.63
N LYS A 271 35.01 -11.03 -33.45
CA LYS A 271 35.70 -11.38 -32.21
C LYS A 271 35.60 -10.22 -31.19
N SER A 272 35.45 -10.54 -29.90
CA SER A 272 36.01 -9.72 -28.81
C SER A 272 36.32 -10.56 -27.57
N ALA A 273 37.63 -10.79 -27.40
CA ALA A 273 38.46 -11.04 -26.22
C ALA A 273 37.87 -11.61 -24.90
N ALA A 274 38.39 -12.78 -24.53
CA ALA A 274 38.36 -13.33 -23.18
C ALA A 274 39.63 -12.89 -22.40
N LYS A 275 39.44 -12.28 -21.21
CA LYS A 275 40.51 -11.97 -20.25
C LYS A 275 40.68 -13.15 -19.27
N LYS A 276 41.70 -13.97 -19.49
CA LYS A 276 42.14 -15.03 -18.55
C LYS A 276 42.91 -14.41 -17.39
N THR A 277 42.40 -14.49 -16.17
CA THR A 277 43.17 -14.31 -14.93
C THR A 277 43.77 -15.66 -14.53
N LYS A 278 45.11 -15.73 -14.49
CA LYS A 278 45.86 -16.85 -13.92
C LYS A 278 45.76 -16.78 -12.39
N ARG A 279 45.22 -17.83 -11.73
CA ARG A 279 45.47 -18.10 -10.30
C ARG A 279 46.48 -19.26 -10.22
N SER A 280 47.59 -19.00 -9.54
CA SER A 280 48.67 -19.93 -9.21
C SER A 280 48.22 -20.95 -8.16
N ALA A 281 48.67 -22.21 -8.31
CA ALA A 281 48.49 -23.29 -7.35
C ALA A 281 49.68 -23.33 -6.36
N PRO A 282 49.49 -23.69 -5.07
CA PRO A 282 50.60 -23.86 -4.14
C PRO A 282 51.21 -25.27 -4.23
N LYS A 283 52.56 -25.32 -4.25
CA LYS A 283 53.38 -26.54 -4.17
C LYS A 283 53.11 -27.26 -2.84
N LYS A 284 52.76 -28.55 -2.91
CA LYS A 284 52.85 -29.50 -1.78
C LYS A 284 54.32 -29.92 -1.62
N GLY A 285 54.89 -29.66 -0.44
CA GLY A 285 56.17 -30.24 -0.01
C GLY A 285 56.01 -31.72 0.31
N LYS A 286 56.98 -32.52 -0.13
CA LYS A 286 57.19 -33.91 0.26
C LYS A 286 57.84 -33.96 1.66
N LYS A 287 57.38 -34.87 2.50
CA LYS A 287 58.28 -35.71 3.31
C LYS A 287 58.57 -36.96 2.49
#